data_AF-A0A3B0S2E8-F1
#
_entry.id   AF-A0A3B0S2E8-F1
#
_cell.length_a   1.000
_cell.length_b   1.000
_cell.length_c   1.000
_cell.angle_alpha   90.00
_cell.angle_beta   90.00
_cell.angle_gamma   90.00
#
_symmetry.space_group_name_H-M   'P 1'
#
loop_
_entity.id
_entity.type
_entity.pdbx_description
1 polymer ?
#
loop_
_entity_poly.entity_id
_entity_poly.type
_entity_poly.pdbx_seq_one_letter_code
_entity_poly.pdbx_strand_id
1 'polypeptide(L)'
;TCHIPDVIEAPYRPAMLHENSEGIPIRLGGPSCLAGDIIGDYRLPETPHIGQRIAFLDQAHYSMVKTNTFNGVPLPSIWLWNSDTDDLKCVKKFDWTTFRDRLS
;
A
#
# COMPACT_ATOMS: atom_id res chain seq x y z
N THR A 1 -5.98 3.10 -4.38
CA THR A 1 -4.74 3.77 -4.86
C THR A 1 -4.16 3.04 -6.07
N CYS A 2 -3.14 3.56 -6.77
CA CYS A 2 -2.52 2.89 -7.93
C CYS A 2 -1.88 1.52 -7.64
N HIS A 3 -1.59 1.24 -6.36
CA HIS A 3 -1.03 -0.02 -5.88
C HIS A 3 -2.07 -0.96 -5.21
N ILE A 4 -3.25 -0.43 -4.93
CA ILE A 4 -4.40 -1.16 -4.36
C ILE A 4 -5.63 -0.68 -5.16
N PRO A 5 -5.71 -1.05 -6.46
CA PRO A 5 -6.72 -0.52 -7.36
C PRO A 5 -8.11 -1.09 -7.04
N ASP A 6 -8.18 -2.29 -6.49
CA ASP A 6 -9.38 -2.95 -5.97
C ASP A 6 -10.09 -2.12 -4.88
N VAL A 7 -9.35 -1.44 -3.99
CA VAL A 7 -9.94 -0.48 -3.02
C VAL A 7 -10.70 0.66 -3.71
N ILE A 8 -10.35 1.01 -4.94
CA ILE A 8 -11.06 2.03 -5.73
C ILE A 8 -12.13 1.38 -6.62
N GLU A 9 -11.81 0.28 -7.30
CA GLU A 9 -12.69 -0.40 -8.27
C GLU A 9 -13.88 -1.10 -7.61
N ALA A 10 -13.69 -1.68 -6.42
CA ALA A 10 -14.70 -2.34 -5.64
C ALA A 10 -14.58 -1.85 -4.18
N PRO A 11 -15.13 -0.66 -3.87
CA PRO A 11 -14.78 0.08 -2.65
C PRO A 11 -14.89 -0.75 -1.37
N TYR A 12 -13.74 -1.07 -0.80
CA TYR A 12 -13.61 -1.67 0.53
C TYR A 12 -12.49 -0.96 1.28
N ARG A 13 -12.47 -1.12 2.60
CA ARG A 13 -11.45 -0.53 3.47
C ARG A 13 -10.54 -1.64 3.99
N PRO A 14 -9.28 -1.75 3.55
CA PRO A 14 -8.40 -2.82 3.98
C PRO A 14 -8.15 -2.71 5.48
N ALA A 15 -8.07 -3.84 6.17
CA ALA A 15 -7.73 -3.85 7.59
C ALA A 15 -6.30 -3.33 7.79
N MET A 16 -6.07 -2.55 8.84
CA MET A 16 -4.75 -2.05 9.19
C MET A 16 -4.23 -2.80 10.40
N LEU A 17 -2.98 -3.28 10.31
CA LEU A 17 -2.33 -3.93 11.44
C LEU A 17 -2.19 -2.92 12.60
N HIS A 18 -2.53 -3.37 13.83
CA HIS A 18 -2.50 -2.55 15.04
C HIS A 18 -3.45 -1.33 15.04
N GLU A 19 -4.54 -1.38 14.28
CA GLU A 19 -5.59 -0.37 14.40
C GLU A 19 -6.27 -0.39 15.77
N ASN A 20 -6.48 0.79 16.35
CA ASN A 20 -7.21 0.94 17.60
C ASN A 20 -8.73 0.83 17.40
N SER A 21 -9.43 0.30 18.40
CA SER A 21 -10.90 0.27 18.42
C SER A 21 -11.53 1.63 18.72
N GLU A 22 -10.82 2.49 19.44
CA GLU A 22 -11.28 3.80 19.92
C GLU A 22 -10.34 4.93 19.50
N GLY A 23 -10.82 6.17 19.55
CA GLY A 23 -10.05 7.36 19.18
C GLY A 23 -10.54 8.05 17.90
N ILE A 24 -9.86 9.15 17.56
CA ILE A 24 -10.19 10.01 16.42
C ILE A 24 -9.75 9.33 15.12
N PRO A 25 -10.65 9.15 14.14
CA PRO A 25 -10.27 8.61 12.85
C PRO A 25 -9.40 9.60 12.07
N ILE A 26 -8.38 9.07 11.40
CA ILE A 26 -7.41 9.79 10.58
C ILE A 26 -7.53 9.24 9.16
N ARG A 27 -7.70 10.13 8.19
CA ARG A 27 -7.80 9.75 6.79
C ARG A 27 -6.44 9.45 6.20
N LEU A 28 -6.25 8.23 5.70
CA LEU A 28 -5.06 7.83 4.97
C LEU A 28 -5.31 7.96 3.46
N GLY A 29 -4.51 8.80 2.80
CA GLY A 29 -4.48 8.96 1.36
C GLY A 29 -3.34 8.18 0.71
N GLY A 30 -3.49 7.89 -0.59
CA GLY A 30 -2.40 7.40 -1.41
C GLY A 30 -1.50 8.55 -1.93
N PRO A 31 -0.40 8.22 -2.61
CA PRO A 31 0.59 9.20 -3.05
C PRO A 31 0.26 9.89 -4.38
N SER A 32 -0.86 9.58 -5.04
CA SER A 32 -1.18 10.15 -6.35
C SER A 32 -1.91 11.50 -6.26
N CYS A 33 -2.03 12.20 -7.39
CA CYS A 33 -2.73 13.48 -7.47
C CYS A 33 -4.25 13.35 -7.60
N LEU A 34 -4.78 12.11 -7.62
CA LEU A 34 -6.20 11.88 -7.77
C LEU A 34 -6.91 12.27 -6.47
N ALA A 35 -7.93 13.15 -6.55
CA ALA A 35 -8.71 13.56 -5.38
C ALA A 35 -9.36 12.38 -4.63
N GLY A 36 -9.68 11.32 -5.37
CA GLY A 36 -10.21 10.06 -4.83
C GLY A 36 -9.15 9.05 -4.39
N ASP A 37 -7.86 9.41 -4.33
CA ASP A 37 -6.82 8.51 -3.81
C ASP A 37 -6.86 8.42 -2.28
N ILE A 38 -7.97 7.90 -1.78
CA ILE A 38 -8.26 7.72 -0.36
C ILE A 38 -8.27 6.22 -0.10
N ILE A 39 -7.47 5.78 0.87
CA ILE A 39 -7.42 4.38 1.30
C ILE A 39 -8.54 4.12 2.32
N GLY A 40 -8.76 5.07 3.23
CA GLY A 40 -9.84 5.02 4.21
C GLY A 40 -9.56 5.85 5.45
N ASP A 41 -10.49 5.80 6.40
CA ASP A 41 -10.37 6.41 7.72
C ASP A 41 -9.97 5.33 8.74
N TYR A 42 -8.89 5.60 9.48
CA TYR A 42 -8.24 4.64 10.39
C TYR A 42 -7.96 5.24 11.75
N ARG A 43 -7.91 4.41 12.79
CA ARG A 43 -7.49 4.82 14.13
C ARG A 43 -6.08 4.32 14.42
N LEU A 44 -5.09 5.21 14.28
CA LEU A 44 -3.69 4.83 14.46
C LEU A 44 -3.38 4.45 15.93
N PRO A 45 -2.45 3.51 16.16
CA PRO A 45 -2.03 3.10 17.51
C PRO A 45 -1.36 4.23 18.29
N GLU A 46 -0.82 5.21 17.59
CA GLU A 46 -0.06 6.35 18.10
C GLU A 46 -0.37 7.62 17.29
N THR A 47 0.09 8.76 17.79
CA THR A 47 -0.07 10.04 17.07
C THR A 47 0.68 10.00 15.73
N PRO A 48 0.04 10.40 14.61
CA PRO A 48 0.67 10.40 13.30
C PRO A 48 1.97 11.19 13.28
N HIS A 49 3.02 10.60 12.73
CA HIS A 49 4.29 11.27 12.51
C HIS A 49 4.97 10.80 11.22
N ILE A 50 5.82 11.65 10.65
CA ILE A 50 6.55 11.33 9.42
C ILE A 50 7.50 10.15 9.69
N GLY A 51 7.49 9.16 8.80
CA GLY A 51 8.30 7.95 8.93
C GLY A 51 7.61 6.79 9.66
N GLN A 52 6.42 7.03 10.22
CA GLN A 52 5.58 5.97 10.77
C GLN A 52 5.26 4.91 9.71
N ARG A 53 5.39 3.64 10.09
CA ARG A 53 5.11 2.49 9.21
C ARG A 53 3.71 1.96 9.45
N ILE A 54 3.00 1.69 8.37
CA ILE A 54 1.64 1.16 8.38
C ILE A 54 1.62 -0.10 7.50
N ALA A 55 0.90 -1.13 7.94
CA ALA A 55 0.68 -2.34 7.18
C ALA A 55 -0.81 -2.54 6.91
N PHE A 56 -1.20 -2.51 5.64
CA PHE A 56 -2.52 -2.93 5.20
C PHE A 56 -2.52 -4.44 5.00
N LEU A 57 -3.51 -5.10 5.58
CA LEU A 57 -3.64 -6.55 5.58
C LEU A 57 -4.42 -7.03 4.36
N ASP A 58 -4.24 -8.31 4.06
CA ASP A 58 -4.93 -9.03 2.98
C ASP A 58 -4.67 -8.45 1.57
N GLN A 59 -3.48 -7.91 1.36
CA GLN A 59 -3.07 -7.25 0.12
C GLN A 59 -2.27 -8.17 -0.82
N ALA A 60 -2.36 -9.49 -0.69
CA ALA A 60 -1.61 -10.42 -1.53
C ALA A 60 -2.36 -10.79 -2.83
N HIS A 61 -3.68 -10.80 -2.78
CA HIS A 61 -4.54 -11.16 -3.90
C HIS A 61 -5.09 -9.92 -4.59
N TYR A 62 -5.28 -9.98 -5.91
CA TYR A 62 -5.87 -8.91 -6.74
C TYR A 62 -5.23 -7.51 -6.68
N SER A 63 -4.13 -7.33 -5.93
CA SER A 63 -3.35 -6.09 -5.83
C SER A 63 -2.15 -6.08 -6.79
N MET A 64 -1.18 -6.99 -6.59
CA MET A 64 0.09 -7.06 -7.33
C MET A 64 -0.13 -7.29 -8.83
N VAL A 65 -1.16 -8.07 -9.18
CA VAL A 65 -1.53 -8.38 -10.57
C VAL A 65 -2.18 -7.21 -11.32
N LYS A 66 -2.68 -6.19 -10.59
CA LYS A 66 -3.36 -5.02 -11.15
C LYS A 66 -2.62 -3.70 -10.91
N THR A 67 -1.56 -3.72 -10.11
CA THR A 67 -0.74 -2.56 -9.79
C THR A 67 -0.10 -1.93 -11.04
N ASN A 68 -0.10 -0.60 -11.09
CA ASN A 68 0.43 0.18 -12.20
C ASN A 68 1.29 1.36 -11.71
N THR A 69 1.98 2.02 -12.65
CA THR A 69 2.85 3.18 -12.38
C THR A 69 2.14 4.50 -12.68
N PHE A 70 0.85 4.61 -12.36
CA PHE A 70 0.10 5.86 -12.48
C PHE A 70 0.83 6.99 -11.73
N ASN A 71 0.86 8.18 -12.32
CA ASN A 71 1.66 9.33 -11.85
C ASN A 71 3.17 9.08 -11.69
N GLY A 72 3.71 8.00 -12.25
CA GLY A 72 5.11 7.63 -12.06
C GLY A 72 5.43 7.22 -10.62
N VAL A 73 4.41 6.90 -9.81
CA VAL A 73 4.61 6.43 -8.44
C VAL A 73 5.40 5.11 -8.47
N PRO A 74 6.48 4.96 -7.66
CA PRO A 74 7.28 3.75 -7.65
C PRO A 74 6.47 2.52 -7.22
N LEU A 75 6.64 1.43 -7.98
CA LEU A 75 6.01 0.16 -7.62
C LEU A 75 6.56 -0.38 -6.29
N PRO A 76 5.71 -0.89 -5.40
CA PRO A 76 6.17 -1.58 -4.20
C PRO A 76 7.00 -2.81 -4.56
N SER A 77 8.18 -2.95 -3.95
CA SER A 77 8.97 -4.19 -4.02
C SER A 77 8.22 -5.37 -3.42
N ILE A 78 8.43 -6.57 -3.96
CA ILE A 78 7.82 -7.81 -3.50
C ILE A 78 8.79 -8.53 -2.56
N TRP A 79 8.31 -8.88 -1.38
CA TRP A 79 9.08 -9.57 -0.34
C TRP A 79 8.36 -10.83 0.11
N LEU A 80 9.13 -11.84 0.49
CA LEU A 80 8.66 -13.05 1.13
C LEU A 80 9.21 -13.09 2.55
N TRP A 81 8.33 -13.23 3.52
CA TRP A 81 8.69 -13.43 4.92
C TRP A 81 8.39 -14.86 5.34
N ASN A 82 9.31 -15.49 6.07
CA ASN A 82 9.13 -16.81 6.64
C ASN A 82 8.90 -16.68 8.15
N SER A 83 7.70 -17.02 8.62
CA SER A 83 7.32 -16.89 10.03
C SER A 83 8.05 -17.82 10.99
N ASP A 84 8.59 -18.94 10.51
CA ASP A 84 9.29 -19.92 11.36
C ASP A 84 10.75 -19.51 11.62
N THR A 85 11.36 -18.81 10.68
CA THR A 85 12.79 -18.42 10.71
C THR A 85 13.03 -16.92 10.86
N ASP A 86 11.96 -16.13 10.73
CA ASP A 86 11.99 -14.66 10.62
C ASP A 86 12.82 -14.12 9.44
N ASP A 87 13.15 -14.97 8.47
CA ASP A 87 13.89 -14.55 7.27
C ASP A 87 13.01 -13.71 6.34
N LEU A 88 13.59 -12.64 5.82
CA LEU A 88 12.94 -11.70 4.91
C LEU A 88 13.71 -11.60 3.60
N LYS A 89 13.15 -12.20 2.55
CA LYS A 89 13.77 -12.27 1.23
C LYS A 89 13.12 -11.31 0.25
N CYS A 90 13.92 -10.45 -0.37
CA CYS A 90 13.45 -9.63 -1.49
C CYS A 90 13.31 -10.50 -2.74
N VAL A 91 12.09 -10.61 -3.27
CA VAL A 91 11.79 -11.39 -4.48
C VAL A 91 11.94 -10.52 -5.72
N LYS A 92 11.47 -9.26 -5.66
CA LYS A 92 11.53 -8.34 -6.80
C LYS A 92 11.63 -6.89 -6.32
N LYS A 93 12.53 -6.14 -6.92
CA LYS A 93 12.59 -4.68 -6.85
C LYS A 93 12.29 -4.10 -8.21
N PHE A 94 11.66 -2.93 -8.21
CA PHE A 94 11.37 -2.17 -9.41
C PHE A 94 12.16 -0.89 -9.32
N ASP A 95 12.95 -0.61 -10.34
CA ASP A 95 13.67 0.66 -10.47
C ASP A 95 13.00 1.53 -11.53
N TRP A 96 13.62 2.68 -11.81
CA TRP A 96 13.15 3.62 -12.81
C TRP A 96 13.01 3.00 -14.22
N THR A 97 13.84 2.01 -14.58
CA THR A 97 13.76 1.39 -15.92
C THR A 97 12.45 0.64 -16.11
N THR A 98 11.89 0.07 -15.03
CA THR A 98 10.56 -0.56 -15.08
C THR A 98 9.47 0.44 -15.49
N PHE A 99 9.57 1.69 -15.05
CA PHE A 99 8.64 2.75 -15.46
C PHE A 99 8.87 3.16 -16.91
N ARG A 100 10.12 3.46 -17.28
CA ARG A 100 10.50 3.89 -18.63
C ARG A 100 10.07 2.89 -19.70
N ASP A 101 10.41 1.61 -19.51
CA ASP A 101 10.24 0.56 -20.51
C ASP A 101 8.77 0.17 -20.74
N ARG A 102 7.84 0.65 -19.90
CA ARG A 102 6.39 0.49 -20.12
C ARG A 102 5.81 1.56 -21.05
N LEU A 103 6.53 2.64 -21.31
CA LEU A 103 6.01 3.80 -22.05
C LEU A 103 6.52 3.89 -23.49
N SER A 104 7.55 3.13 -23.87
CA SER A 104 8.12 3.10 -25.23
C SER A 104 9.02 1.91 -25.47
#